data_AF-A0A6L9EQT3-F1
#
_entry.id   AF-A0A6L9EQT3-F1
#
_cell.length_a   1.000
_cell.length_b   1.000
_cell.length_c   1.000
_cell.angle_alpha   90.00
_cell.angle_beta   90.00
_cell.angle_gamma   90.00
#
_symmetry.space_group_name_H-M   'P 1'
#
loop_
_entity.id
_entity.type
_entity.pdbx_description
1 polymer ?
#
loop_
_entity_poly.entity_id
_entity_poly.type
_entity_poly.pdbx_seq_one_letter_code
_entity_poly.pdbx_strand_id
1 'polypeptide(L)'
;MESIKRIRSKIWVDDFVIEFEYYTKRNNHKTQKRLITTTDPKLAERDFWLWININNEDKPYRAMTNVNILGIAKGEGRYINF
;
A
#
# COMPACT_ATOMS: atom_id res chain seq x y z
N MET A 1 -31.71 -26.31 -16.37
CA MET A 1 -30.58 -25.78 -15.58
C MET A 1 -30.46 -24.30 -15.89
N GLU A 2 -30.98 -23.43 -15.03
CA GLU A 2 -30.71 -21.99 -15.16
C GLU A 2 -29.26 -21.71 -14.76
N SER A 3 -28.55 -20.99 -15.63
CA SER A 3 -27.19 -20.55 -15.35
C SER A 3 -27.23 -19.43 -14.31
N ILE A 4 -26.47 -19.60 -13.22
CA ILE A 4 -26.27 -18.53 -12.24
C ILE A 4 -25.53 -17.39 -12.98
N LYS A 5 -26.23 -16.28 -13.27
CA LYS A 5 -25.61 -15.06 -13.79
C LYS A 5 -24.64 -14.53 -12.74
N ARG A 6 -23.34 -14.60 -13.03
CA ARG A 6 -22.29 -13.99 -12.21
C ARG A 6 -22.49 -12.47 -12.23
N ILE A 7 -22.95 -11.89 -11.11
CA ILE A 7 -23.04 -10.44 -10.96
C ILE A 7 -21.60 -9.91 -10.90
N ARG A 8 -21.20 -9.12 -11.90
CA ARG A 8 -19.91 -8.40 -11.85
C ARG A 8 -20.07 -7.22 -10.91
N SER A 9 -19.52 -7.34 -9.71
CA SER A 9 -19.47 -6.24 -8.76
C SER A 9 -18.32 -5.30 -9.15
N LYS A 10 -18.62 -4.01 -9.26
CA LYS A 10 -17.63 -2.95 -9.46
C LYS A 10 -17.44 -2.21 -8.15
N ILE A 11 -16.18 -2.01 -7.74
CA ILE A 11 -15.83 -1.21 -6.56
C ILE A 11 -14.96 -0.06 -7.04
N TRP A 12 -15.24 1.15 -6.55
CA TRP A 12 -14.38 2.30 -6.74
C TRP A 12 -13.19 2.20 -5.79
N VAL A 13 -11.98 2.29 -6.32
CA VAL A 13 -10.74 2.36 -5.55
C VAL A 13 -9.98 3.61 -5.96
N ASP A 14 -9.24 4.18 -5.03
CA ASP A 14 -8.34 5.30 -5.24
C ASP A 14 -6.89 4.83 -5.10
N ASP A 15 -6.01 5.45 -5.87
CA ASP A 15 -4.57 5.29 -5.72
C ASP A 15 -4.03 6.28 -4.67
N PHE A 16 -3.29 5.80 -3.68
CA PHE A 16 -2.64 6.62 -2.66
C PHE A 16 -1.13 6.49 -2.79
N VAL A 17 -0.44 7.62 -2.91
CA VAL A 17 1.02 7.70 -2.89
C VAL A 17 1.46 8.08 -1.49
N ILE A 18 2.12 7.14 -0.81
CA ILE A 18 2.67 7.33 0.53
C ILE A 18 4.16 7.60 0.38
N GLU A 19 4.57 8.80 0.79
CA GLU A 19 5.96 9.20 0.91
C GLU A 19 6.43 8.95 2.35
N PHE A 20 7.56 8.28 2.50
CA PHE A 20 8.05 7.85 3.79
C PHE A 20 9.58 7.84 3.82
N GLU A 21 10.12 7.99 5.02
CA GLU A 21 11.53 7.80 5.30
C GLU A 21 11.77 6.59 6.19
N TYR A 22 12.98 6.05 6.14
CA TYR A 22 13.40 4.94 6.99
C TYR A 22 14.91 4.85 7.09
N TYR A 23 15.37 4.12 8.09
CA TYR A 23 16.76 3.69 8.20
C TYR A 23 16.89 2.24 7.74
N THR A 24 17.95 1.95 6.99
CA THR A 24 18.35 0.56 6.75
C THR A 24 18.99 -0.04 8.02
N LYS A 25 19.08 -1.37 8.12
CA LYS A 25 19.83 -2.04 9.19
C LYS A 25 21.28 -1.55 9.37
N ARG A 26 21.90 -0.97 8.33
CA ARG A 26 23.24 -0.35 8.37
C ARG A 26 23.21 1.15 8.73
N ASN A 27 22.10 1.63 9.28
CA ASN A 27 21.87 3.03 9.66
C ASN A 27 21.95 4.06 8.53
N ASN A 28 21.78 3.65 7.27
CA ASN A 28 21.61 4.59 6.16
C ASN A 28 20.17 5.10 6.13
N HIS A 29 19.98 6.41 6.17
CA HIS A 29 18.68 7.07 5.94
C HIS A 29 18.30 7.01 4.45
N LYS A 30 17.01 6.81 4.19
CA LYS A 30 16.42 6.78 2.85
C LYS A 30 15.02 7.38 2.87
N THR A 31 14.65 7.97 1.74
CA THR A 31 13.28 8.40 1.44
C THR A 31 12.76 7.63 0.24
N GLN A 32 11.49 7.22 0.26
CA GLN A 32 10.86 6.45 -0.79
C GLN A 32 9.37 6.78 -0.91
N LYS A 33 8.79 6.46 -2.08
CA LYS A 33 7.35 6.52 -2.34
C LYS A 33 6.79 5.14 -2.60
N ARG A 34 5.57 4.88 -2.12
CA ARG A 34 4.84 3.64 -2.35
C ARG A 34 3.42 3.95 -2.83
N LEU A 35 3.01 3.28 -3.91
CA LEU A 35 1.63 3.30 -4.39
C LEU A 35 0.82 2.23 -3.67
N ILE A 36 -0.34 2.60 -3.15
CA ILE A 36 -1.32 1.70 -2.54
C ILE A 36 -2.70 2.00 -3.12
N THR A 37 -3.31 1.01 -3.73
CA THR A 37 -4.67 1.11 -4.29
C THR A 37 -5.66 0.56 -3.29
N THR A 38 -6.58 1.38 -2.80
CA THR A 38 -7.59 0.98 -1.82
C THR A 38 -8.77 1.93 -1.82
N THR A 39 -9.80 1.68 -1.03
CA THR A 39 -11.04 2.48 -1.04
C THR A 39 -10.99 3.71 -0.14
N ASP A 40 -10.05 3.80 0.80
CA ASP A 40 -9.99 4.90 1.80
C ASP A 40 -8.55 5.15 2.29
N PRO A 41 -8.16 6.40 2.60
CA PRO A 41 -6.83 6.74 3.13
C PRO A 41 -6.43 5.98 4.40
N LYS A 42 -7.34 5.65 5.32
CA LYS A 42 -6.98 4.89 6.54
C LYS A 42 -6.60 3.45 6.20
N LEU A 43 -7.26 2.87 5.19
CA LEU A 43 -6.88 1.57 4.67
C LEU A 43 -5.53 1.65 3.95
N ALA A 44 -5.23 2.76 3.29
CA ALA A 44 -3.95 2.93 2.59
C ALA A 44 -2.80 2.90 3.59
N GLU A 45 -2.93 3.62 4.70
CA GLU A 45 -1.95 3.59 5.78
C GLU A 45 -1.82 2.19 6.41
N ARG A 46 -2.94 1.51 6.69
CA ARG A 46 -2.91 0.14 7.23
C ARG A 46 -2.18 -0.82 6.28
N ASP A 47 -2.51 -0.78 5.00
CA ASP A 47 -1.93 -1.66 3.99
C ASP A 47 -0.45 -1.33 3.74
N PHE A 48 -0.04 -0.07 3.95
CA PHE A 48 1.36 0.34 3.97
C PHE A 48 2.14 -0.34 5.10
N TRP A 49 1.63 -0.28 6.33
CA TRP A 49 2.30 -0.92 7.46
C TRP A 49 2.37 -2.44 7.30
N LEU A 50 1.32 -3.06 6.76
CA LEU A 50 1.35 -4.47 6.40
C LEU A 50 2.44 -4.77 5.36
N TRP A 51 2.57 -3.94 4.32
CA TRP A 51 3.63 -4.08 3.32
C TRP A 51 5.04 -3.91 3.91
N ILE A 52 5.25 -2.98 4.85
CA ILE A 52 6.53 -2.83 5.57
C ILE A 52 6.87 -4.12 6.31
N ASN A 53 5.91 -4.68 7.05
CA ASN A 53 6.11 -5.91 7.82
C ASN A 53 6.48 -7.08 6.91
N ILE A 54 5.67 -7.35 5.88
CA ILE A 54 5.93 -8.43 4.91
C ILE A 54 7.30 -8.23 4.24
N ASN A 55 7.62 -7.02 3.78
CA ASN A 55 8.90 -6.80 3.10
C ASN A 55 10.10 -6.96 4.06
N ASN A 56 9.93 -6.65 5.35
CA ASN A 56 10.97 -6.88 6.36
C ASN A 56 11.13 -8.36 6.69
N GLU A 57 10.04 -9.14 6.71
CA GLU A 57 10.06 -10.59 6.87
C GLU A 57 10.70 -11.29 5.67
N ASP A 58 10.32 -10.90 4.44
CA ASP A 58 10.85 -11.46 3.19
C ASP A 58 12.32 -11.10 2.97
N LYS A 59 12.74 -9.90 3.40
CA LYS A 59 14.08 -9.35 3.14
C LYS A 59 14.71 -8.79 4.42
N PRO A 60 15.03 -9.64 5.40
CA PRO A 60 15.52 -9.19 6.71
C PRO A 60 16.86 -8.46 6.63
N TYR A 61 17.67 -8.73 5.60
CA TYR A 61 18.95 -8.03 5.33
C TYR A 61 18.77 -6.62 4.75
N ARG A 62 17.58 -6.29 4.23
CA ARG A 62 17.17 -4.96 3.73
C ARG A 62 16.04 -4.35 4.57
N ALA A 63 15.89 -4.83 5.81
CA ALA A 63 14.83 -4.37 6.68
C ALA A 63 14.84 -2.84 6.83
N MET A 64 13.65 -2.27 6.74
CA MET A 64 13.35 -0.86 6.93
C MET A 64 12.99 -0.67 8.40
N THR A 65 13.81 0.12 9.10
CA THR A 65 13.70 0.42 10.53
C THR A 65 13.38 1.90 10.72
N ASN A 66 12.76 2.27 11.85
CA ASN A 66 12.37 3.66 12.15
C ASN A 66 11.63 4.32 10.98
N VAL A 67 10.68 3.58 10.40
CA VAL A 67 9.89 4.05 9.27
C VAL A 67 8.97 5.18 9.74
N ASN A 68 8.94 6.28 9.00
CA ASN A 68 8.09 7.42 9.30
C ASN A 68 7.38 7.90 8.03
N ILE A 69 6.07 8.09 8.09
CA ILE A 69 5.29 8.60 6.96
C ILE A 69 5.45 10.12 6.91
N LEU A 70 5.88 10.63 5.76
CA LEU A 70 6.05 12.05 5.49
C LEU A 70 4.79 12.68 4.89
N GLY A 71 4.03 11.90 4.11
CA GLY A 71 2.78 12.37 3.52
C GLY A 71 2.03 11.27 2.78
N ILE A 72 0.71 11.47 2.67
CA ILE A 72 -0.20 10.60 1.92
C ILE A 72 -0.95 11.48 0.92
N ALA A 73 -0.70 11.28 -0.37
CA ALA A 73 -1.38 11.98 -1.44
C ALA A 73 -2.39 11.05 -2.13
N LYS A 74 -3.64 11.49 -2.22
CA LYS A 74 -4.67 10.80 -3.01
C LYS A 74 -4.49 11.16 -4.49
N GLY A 75 -4.34 10.15 -5.33
CA GLY A 75 -4.30 10.24 -6.78
C GLY A 75 -5.68 9.95 -7.40
N GLU A 76 -5.66 9.53 -8.66
CA GLU A 76 -6.88 9.21 -9.41
C GLU A 76 -7.50 7.87 -8.94
N GLY A 77 -8.83 7.81 -9.02
CA GLY A 77 -9.58 6.60 -8.71
C GLY A 77 -10.11 5.91 -9.97
N ARG A 78 -10.41 4.61 -9.83
CA ARG A 78 -10.96 3.80 -10.91
C ARG A 78 -11.89 2.72 -10.37
N TYR A 79 -12.84 2.29 -11.20
CA TYR A 79 -13.60 1.07 -10.93
C TYR A 79 -12.77 -0.16 -11.27
N ILE A 80 -12.73 -1.12 -10.35
CA ILE A 80 -12.18 -2.46 -10.59
C ILE A 80 -13.30 -3.50 -10.58
N ASN A 81 -13.18 -4.52 -11.44
CA ASN A 81 -14.12 -5.64 -11.48
C ASN A 81 -13.61 -6.75 -10.54
N PHE A 82 -14.52 -7.31 -9.74
CA PHE A 82 -14.29 -8.52 -8.94
C PHE A 82 -15.06 -9.72 -9.52
#